data_AF-A0A218QK43-F1
#
_entry.id   AF-A0A218QK43-F1
#
_cell.length_a   1.000
_cell.length_b   1.000
_cell.length_c   1.000
_cell.angle_alpha   90.00
_cell.angle_beta   90.00
_cell.angle_gamma   90.00
#
_symmetry.space_group_name_H-M   'P 1'
#
loop_
_entity.id
_entity.type
_entity.pdbx_description
1 polymer ?
#
loop_
_entity_poly.entity_id
_entity_poly.type
_entity_poly.pdbx_seq_one_letter_code
_entity_poly.pdbx_strand_id
1 'polypeptide(L)'
;MKNPEELELNLRPRATETVSIKIPTDTLQSLKKVAASRDMSVEALLKLYIGHNLRQDLAKLFSDRVLESTAQVLARHIQSEDEILAIIQEIQTETTR
;
A
#
# COMPACT_ATOMS: atom_id res chain seq x y z
N MET A 1 -41.09 -17.59 -17.50
CA MET A 1 -40.09 -16.56 -17.12
C MET A 1 -39.21 -17.16 -16.05
N LYS A 2 -37.92 -17.38 -16.35
CA LYS A 2 -36.97 -18.01 -15.41
C LYS A 2 -36.49 -16.92 -14.43
N ASN A 3 -36.66 -17.17 -13.14
CA ASN A 3 -36.27 -16.27 -12.06
C ASN A 3 -34.75 -16.03 -12.12
N PRO A 4 -34.24 -14.80 -12.01
CA PRO A 4 -32.80 -14.57 -11.95
C PRO A 4 -32.30 -15.20 -10.65
N GLU A 5 -31.40 -16.16 -10.78
CA GLU A 5 -30.73 -16.81 -9.66
C GLU A 5 -30.10 -15.72 -8.78
N GLU A 6 -30.56 -15.61 -7.53
CA GLU A 6 -30.00 -14.69 -6.54
C GLU A 6 -28.54 -15.08 -6.31
N LEU A 7 -27.62 -14.28 -6.84
CA LEU A 7 -26.19 -14.44 -6.62
C LEU A 7 -25.89 -14.18 -5.13
N GLU A 8 -25.82 -15.23 -4.33
CA GLU A 8 -25.40 -15.14 -2.93
C GLU A 8 -23.93 -14.74 -2.85
N LEU A 9 -23.69 -13.47 -2.48
CA LEU A 9 -22.37 -12.92 -2.20
C LEU A 9 -21.83 -13.53 -0.90
N ASN A 10 -21.03 -14.59 -1.05
CA ASN A 10 -20.31 -15.23 0.04
C ASN A 10 -19.08 -14.40 0.46
N LEU A 11 -19.31 -13.32 1.21
CA LEU A 11 -18.25 -12.48 1.77
C LEU A 11 -17.54 -13.23 2.89
N ARG A 12 -16.27 -13.59 2.69
CA ARG A 12 -15.43 -14.17 3.75
C ARG A 12 -14.93 -13.05 4.68
N PRO A 13 -15.32 -13.04 5.97
CA PRO A 13 -14.81 -12.04 6.90
C PRO A 13 -13.30 -12.23 7.11
N ARG A 14 -12.56 -11.12 7.13
CA ARG A 14 -11.13 -11.11 7.45
C ARG A 14 -10.96 -11.05 8.97
N ALA A 15 -9.92 -11.68 9.50
CA ALA A 15 -9.52 -11.48 10.89
C ALA A 15 -9.19 -10.00 11.14
N THR A 16 -9.72 -9.44 12.22
CA THR A 16 -9.55 -8.02 12.59
C THR A 16 -9.21 -7.89 14.06
N GLU A 17 -8.37 -6.91 14.40
CA GLU A 17 -8.08 -6.51 15.77
C GLU A 17 -8.54 -5.08 16.02
N THR A 18 -8.87 -4.76 17.27
CA THR A 18 -9.27 -3.41 17.67
C THR A 18 -8.05 -2.61 18.08
N VAL A 19 -7.87 -1.44 17.46
CA VAL A 19 -6.80 -0.49 17.79
C VAL A 19 -7.43 0.78 18.38
N SER A 20 -7.10 1.10 19.63
CA SER A 20 -7.60 2.30 20.33
C SER A 20 -6.52 3.40 20.36
N ILE A 21 -6.82 4.55 19.75
CA ILE A 21 -5.89 5.68 19.62
C ILE A 21 -6.60 6.97 20.06
N LYS A 22 -5.93 7.81 20.86
CA LYS A 22 -6.42 9.15 21.17
C LYS A 22 -6.16 10.07 19.99
N ILE A 23 -7.20 10.69 19.45
CA ILE A 23 -7.11 11.64 18.33
C ILE A 23 -7.42 13.05 18.87
N PRO A 24 -6.61 14.07 18.54
CA PRO A 24 -6.92 15.45 18.85
C PRO A 24 -8.33 15.85 18.37
N THR A 25 -9.04 16.63 19.16
CA THR A 25 -10.46 16.95 18.89
C THR A 25 -10.63 17.71 17.58
N ASP A 26 -9.72 18.63 17.28
CA ASP A 26 -9.64 19.38 16.02
C ASP A 26 -9.39 18.47 14.80
N THR A 27 -8.51 17.47 14.95
CA THR A 27 -8.26 16.46 13.92
C THR A 27 -9.51 15.65 13.64
N LEU A 28 -10.22 15.21 14.68
CA LEU A 28 -11.49 14.49 14.52
C LEU A 28 -12.55 15.36 13.83
N GLN A 29 -12.61 16.66 14.11
CA GLN A 29 -13.52 17.57 13.39
C GLN A 29 -13.15 17.70 11.91
N SER A 30 -11.86 17.78 11.59
CA SER A 30 -11.39 17.79 10.20
C SER A 30 -11.73 16.49 9.47
N LEU A 31 -11.54 15.33 10.11
CA LEU A 31 -11.93 14.03 9.56
C LEU A 31 -13.43 13.95 9.29
N LYS A 32 -14.28 14.45 10.20
CA LYS A 32 -15.73 14.51 10.00
C LYS A 32 -16.13 15.36 8.79
N LYS A 33 -15.52 16.54 8.62
CA LYS A 33 -15.77 17.42 7.47
C LYS A 33 -15.40 16.74 6.15
N VAL A 34 -14.24 16.09 6.10
CA VAL A 34 -13.79 15.39 4.88
C VAL A 34 -14.68 14.18 4.58
N ALA A 35 -15.04 13.40 5.61
CA ALA A 35 -15.91 12.24 5.45
C ALA A 35 -17.28 12.66 4.87
N ALA A 36 -17.88 13.75 5.39
CA ALA A 36 -19.11 14.31 4.87
C ALA A 36 -18.98 14.79 3.41
N SER A 37 -17.87 15.45 3.06
CA SER A 37 -17.63 15.92 1.68
C SER A 37 -17.48 14.78 0.65
N ARG A 38 -17.13 13.57 1.13
CA ARG A 38 -16.90 12.37 0.31
C ARG A 38 -18.03 11.35 0.42
N ASP A 39 -19.14 11.73 1.04
CA ASP A 39 -20.32 10.88 1.30
C ASP A 39 -19.96 9.52 1.91
N MET A 40 -19.13 9.53 2.96
CA MET A 40 -18.73 8.31 3.66
C MET A 40 -18.63 8.51 5.17
N SER A 41 -18.63 7.40 5.92
CA SER A 41 -18.44 7.44 7.37
C SER A 41 -17.00 7.81 7.73
N VAL A 42 -16.81 8.37 8.93
CA VAL A 42 -15.46 8.67 9.47
C VAL A 42 -14.62 7.40 9.56
N GLU A 43 -15.24 6.27 9.92
CA GLU A 43 -14.55 4.97 9.98
C GLU A 43 -14.08 4.53 8.59
N ALA A 44 -14.91 4.66 7.56
CA ALA A 44 -14.53 4.34 6.19
C ALA A 44 -13.38 5.23 5.71
N LEU A 45 -13.42 6.52 6.03
CA LEU A 45 -12.34 7.46 5.70
C LEU A 45 -11.02 7.07 6.39
N LEU A 46 -11.06 6.71 7.68
CA LEU A 46 -9.89 6.26 8.42
C LEU A 46 -9.30 5.00 7.79
N LYS A 47 -10.13 3.98 7.51
CA LYS A 47 -9.70 2.75 6.81
C LYS A 47 -9.07 3.06 5.46
N LEU A 48 -9.65 3.99 4.69
CA LEU A 48 -9.13 4.42 3.40
C LEU A 48 -7.75 5.07 3.55
N TYR A 49 -7.60 6.04 4.45
CA TYR A 49 -6.35 6.79 4.65
C TYR A 49 -5.23 5.90 5.16
N ILE A 50 -5.51 5.03 6.13
CA ILE A 50 -4.55 4.06 6.64
C ILE A 50 -4.16 3.10 5.51
N GLY A 51 -5.16 2.51 4.84
CA GLY A 51 -4.91 1.51 3.80
C GLY A 51 -4.19 2.08 2.57
N HIS A 52 -4.42 3.34 2.20
CA HIS A 52 -3.77 3.98 1.06
C HIS A 52 -2.28 4.16 1.30
N ASN A 53 -1.90 4.87 2.36
CA ASN A 53 -0.50 5.15 2.67
C ASN A 53 0.26 3.86 3.01
N LEU A 54 -0.34 2.96 3.79
CA LEU A 54 0.32 1.70 4.16
C LEU A 54 0.64 0.84 2.94
N ARG A 55 -0.24 0.79 1.93
CA ARG A 55 0.06 0.06 0.68
C ARG A 55 1.21 0.68 -0.10
N GLN A 56 1.30 2.00 -0.13
CA GLN A 56 2.41 2.71 -0.78
C GLN A 56 3.73 2.45 -0.05
N ASP A 57 3.72 2.54 1.28
CA ASP A 57 4.90 2.27 2.10
C ASP A 57 5.38 0.83 1.94
N LEU A 58 4.45 -0.15 1.97
CA LEU A 58 4.78 -1.56 1.78
C LEU A 58 5.33 -1.84 0.37
N ALA A 59 4.78 -1.20 -0.66
CA ALA A 59 5.29 -1.33 -2.02
C ALA A 59 6.72 -0.79 -2.13
N LYS A 60 6.98 0.38 -1.53
CA LYS A 60 8.32 0.96 -1.50
C LYS A 60 9.33 0.07 -0.77
N LEU A 61 8.99 -0.41 0.43
CA LEU A 61 9.85 -1.32 1.20
C LEU A 61 10.15 -2.61 0.43
N PHE A 62 9.17 -3.14 -0.31
CA PHE A 62 9.38 -4.30 -1.15
C PHE A 62 10.36 -3.99 -2.31
N SER A 63 10.15 -2.89 -3.02
CA SER A 63 11.05 -2.47 -4.11
C SER A 63 12.49 -2.25 -3.62
N ASP A 64 12.67 -1.57 -2.49
CA ASP A 64 13.99 -1.33 -1.90
C ASP A 64 14.69 -2.66 -1.57
N ARG A 65 13.97 -3.61 -0.96
CA ARG A 65 14.49 -4.96 -0.66
C ARG A 65 14.87 -5.73 -1.92
N VAL A 66 14.07 -5.62 -2.98
CA VAL A 66 14.37 -6.27 -4.27
C VAL A 66 15.66 -5.69 -4.86
N LEU A 67 15.80 -4.36 -4.90
CA LEU A 67 17.01 -3.71 -5.41
C LEU A 67 18.26 -4.09 -4.61
N GLU A 68 18.17 -4.10 -3.28
CA GLU A 68 19.28 -4.55 -2.42
C GLU A 68 19.66 -6.01 -2.70
N SER A 69 18.66 -6.89 -2.79
CA SER A 69 18.89 -8.31 -3.11
C SER A 69 19.52 -8.47 -4.50
N THR A 70 19.10 -7.68 -5.48
CA THR A 70 19.68 -7.66 -6.83
C THR A 70 21.14 -7.24 -6.79
N ALA A 71 21.47 -6.15 -6.08
CA ALA A 71 22.86 -5.70 -5.92
C ALA A 71 23.74 -6.79 -5.28
N GLN A 72 23.25 -7.46 -4.24
CA GLN A 72 23.96 -8.57 -3.60
C GLN A 72 24.17 -9.77 -4.53
N VAL A 73 23.21 -10.07 -5.41
CA VAL A 73 23.35 -11.13 -6.41
C VAL A 73 24.37 -10.72 -7.48
N LEU A 74 24.28 -9.49 -8.01
CA LEU A 74 25.22 -8.98 -9.01
C LEU A 74 26.66 -8.99 -8.49
N ALA A 75 26.89 -8.59 -7.23
CA ALA A 75 28.20 -8.61 -6.59
C ALA A 75 28.83 -10.01 -6.48
N ARG A 76 28.04 -11.09 -6.57
CA ARG A 76 28.56 -12.47 -6.61
C ARG A 76 29.06 -12.87 -8.00
N HIS A 77 28.65 -12.15 -9.04
CA HIS A 77 28.91 -12.50 -10.44
C HIS A 77 29.75 -11.44 -11.18
N ILE A 78 29.78 -10.20 -10.69
CA ILE A 78 30.46 -9.06 -11.30
C ILE A 78 31.48 -8.50 -10.30
N GLN A 79 32.72 -8.28 -10.75
CA GLN A 79 33.80 -7.75 -9.91
C GLN A 79 33.87 -6.21 -9.90
N SER A 80 33.27 -5.56 -10.89
CA SER A 80 33.24 -4.10 -11.04
C SER A 80 32.06 -3.48 -10.29
N GLU A 81 32.33 -2.67 -9.26
CA GLU A 81 31.29 -1.96 -8.51
C GLU A 81 30.58 -0.91 -9.36
N ASP A 82 31.32 -0.21 -10.24
CA ASP A 82 30.76 0.79 -11.15
C ASP A 82 29.74 0.19 -12.12
N GLU A 83 30.00 -1.03 -12.60
CA GLU A 83 29.09 -1.75 -13.49
C GLU A 83 27.81 -2.18 -12.77
N ILE A 84 27.93 -2.62 -11.51
CA ILE A 84 26.77 -2.97 -10.67
C ILE A 84 25.90 -1.73 -10.43
N LEU A 85 26.50 -0.59 -10.09
CA LEU A 85 25.78 0.66 -9.87
C LEU A 85 25.04 1.13 -11.13
N ALA A 86 25.68 1.04 -12.30
CA ALA A 86 25.06 1.38 -13.57
C ALA A 86 23.81 0.52 -13.84
N ILE A 87 23.91 -0.80 -13.65
CA ILE A 87 22.78 -1.73 -13.84
C ILE A 87 21.65 -1.43 -12.87
N ILE A 88 21.95 -1.17 -11.60
CA ILE A 88 20.91 -0.85 -10.59
C ILE A 88 20.19 0.47 -10.94
N GLN A 89 20.91 1.49 -11.40
CA GLN A 89 20.32 2.75 -11.85
C GLN A 89 19.44 2.58 -13.08
N GLU A 90 19.85 1.74 -14.03
CA GLU A 90 19.05 1.40 -15.22
C GLU A 90 17.74 0.71 -14.81
N ILE A 91 17.80 -0.29 -13.93
CA ILE A 91 16.62 -0.99 -13.41
C ILE A 91 15.66 -0.02 -12.72
N GLN A 92 16.17 0.91 -11.89
CA GLN A 92 15.34 1.93 -11.23
C GLN A 92 14.63 2.84 -12.24
N THR A 93 15.33 3.24 -13.30
CA THR A 93 14.80 4.12 -14.34
C THR A 93 13.68 3.45 -15.13
N GLU A 94 13.87 2.19 -15.52
CA GLU A 94 12.86 1.41 -16.26
C GLU A 94 11.65 1.05 -15.39
N THR A 95 11.83 0.86 -14.08
CA THR A 95 10.72 0.46 -13.16
C THR A 95 9.87 1.64 -12.70
N THR A 96 10.36 2.88 -12.84
CA THR A 96 9.62 4.10 -12.47
C THR A 96 8.77 4.64 -13.64
N ARG A 97 8.93 4.08 -14.84
CA ARG A 97 8.22 4.44 -16.07
C ARG A 97 6.82 3.83 -16.15
#